data_AF-A0A814ZZB0-F1
#
_entry.id   AF-A0A814ZZB0-F1
#
_cell.length_a   1.000
_cell.length_b   1.000
_cell.length_c   1.000
_cell.angle_alpha   90.00
_cell.angle_beta   90.00
_cell.angle_gamma   90.00
#
_symmetry.space_group_name_H-M   'P 1'
#
loop_
_entity.id
_entity.type
_entity.pdbx_description
1 polymer ?
#
loop_
_entity_poly.entity_id
_entity_poly.type
_entity_poly.pdbx_seq_one_letter_code
_entity_poly.pdbx_strand_id
1 'polypeptide(L)'
;MDQALYKSHSTCNWSIDRGSSSVNSKQFATEPTITLQLWTSSYQWAKSNKNIVCISSDSTKIYYIPADDLQSFSQADLNRYKKQKFTTFNQFKKSFDIWCLEMENDSHWKTSKCNCPAFMKNFICKHVVGMSIRLKYCKPPAAAKTIPIGEKRKRGRPSKARPALLVK
;
A
#
# COMPACT_ATOMS: atom_id res chain seq x y z
N MET A 1 53.92 17.66 -9.94
CA MET A 1 52.67 17.03 -10.41
C MET A 1 52.20 16.13 -9.29
N ASP A 2 51.47 16.70 -8.33
CA ASP A 2 50.97 15.97 -7.16
C ASP A 2 49.62 15.33 -7.48
N GLN A 3 49.59 14.00 -7.54
CA GLN A 3 48.34 13.24 -7.58
C GLN A 3 47.82 13.08 -6.15
N ALA A 4 46.77 13.83 -5.83
CA ALA A 4 45.98 13.64 -4.62
C ALA A 4 45.28 12.27 -4.67
N LEU A 5 45.67 11.37 -3.78
CA LEU A 5 44.98 10.10 -3.49
C LEU A 5 43.58 10.41 -2.92
N TYR A 6 42.56 10.26 -3.77
CA TYR A 6 41.16 10.27 -3.38
C TYR A 6 40.88 9.07 -2.48
N LYS A 7 40.84 9.29 -1.16
CA LYS A 7 40.37 8.28 -0.20
C LYS A 7 38.87 8.08 -0.42
N SER A 8 38.51 6.99 -1.12
CA SER A 8 37.16 6.48 -1.08
C SER A 8 36.85 6.09 0.36
N HIS A 9 36.02 6.88 1.04
CA HIS A 9 35.41 6.47 2.30
C HIS A 9 34.43 5.35 1.98
N SER A 10 34.99 4.16 1.89
CA SER A 10 34.29 2.90 1.77
C SER A 10 33.43 2.70 3.02
N THR A 11 32.11 2.74 2.87
CA THR A 11 31.14 2.33 3.90
C THR A 11 31.16 0.80 4.13
N CYS A 12 32.33 0.18 3.97
CA CYS A 12 32.54 -1.25 4.16
C CYS A 12 32.79 -1.49 5.63
N ASN A 13 31.73 -1.70 6.40
CA ASN A 13 31.69 -2.55 7.60
C ASN A 13 30.34 -2.46 8.32
N TRP A 14 29.42 -1.59 7.90
CA TRP A 14 28.10 -1.47 8.53
C TRP A 14 27.11 -2.60 8.21
N SER A 15 27.49 -3.57 7.36
CA SER A 15 26.56 -4.61 6.90
C SER A 15 27.19 -5.94 6.46
N ILE A 16 28.19 -6.45 7.18
CA ILE A 16 28.78 -7.78 6.91
C ILE A 16 27.69 -8.88 6.92
N ASP A 17 26.66 -8.74 7.77
CA ASP A 17 25.50 -9.65 7.85
C ASP A 17 24.52 -9.57 6.65
N ARG A 18 24.76 -8.70 5.67
CA ARG A 18 23.84 -8.46 4.53
C ARG A 18 24.34 -8.97 3.18
N GLY A 19 25.56 -9.53 3.12
CA GLY A 19 26.04 -10.18 1.90
C GLY A 19 25.21 -11.44 1.61
N SER A 20 24.73 -11.62 0.38
CA SER A 20 23.92 -12.79 -0.02
C SER A 20 24.66 -14.13 0.15
N SER A 21 25.99 -14.08 0.24
CA SER A 21 26.89 -15.22 0.47
C SER A 21 27.09 -15.56 1.94
N SER A 22 26.56 -14.78 2.89
CA SER A 22 26.70 -15.07 4.32
C SER A 22 25.62 -16.06 4.78
N VAL A 23 26.01 -16.99 5.67
CA VAL A 23 25.12 -18.02 6.23
C VAL A 23 23.94 -17.39 6.99
N ASN A 24 24.10 -16.17 7.51
CA ASN A 24 23.08 -15.42 8.27
C ASN A 24 22.44 -14.28 7.47
N SER A 25 22.51 -14.30 6.14
CA SER A 25 21.98 -13.22 5.32
C SER A 25 20.47 -13.04 5.51
N LYS A 26 20.06 -11.83 5.89
CA LYS A 26 18.63 -11.49 6.02
C LYS A 26 18.02 -11.31 4.63
N GLN A 27 17.12 -12.20 4.25
CA GLN A 27 16.33 -12.04 3.04
C GLN A 27 15.26 -10.98 3.25
N PHE A 28 15.21 -10.00 2.34
CA PHE A 28 14.16 -9.00 2.32
C PHE A 28 13.01 -9.48 1.45
N ALA A 29 11.78 -9.31 1.93
CA ALA A 29 10.61 -9.56 1.11
C ALA A 29 10.59 -8.55 -0.05
N THR A 30 10.54 -9.05 -1.28
CA THR A 30 10.45 -8.23 -2.50
C THR A 30 9.01 -7.86 -2.84
N GLU A 31 8.04 -8.61 -2.30
CA GLU A 31 6.62 -8.36 -2.48
C GLU A 31 5.92 -8.20 -1.12
N PRO A 32 4.89 -7.33 -1.04
CA PRO A 32 4.10 -7.20 0.17
C PRO A 32 3.25 -8.45 0.40
N THR A 33 3.25 -8.93 1.65
CA THR A 33 2.38 -10.05 2.04
C THR A 33 0.94 -9.56 2.25
N ILE A 34 -0.01 -10.13 1.51
CA ILE A 34 -1.42 -9.77 1.61
C ILE A 34 -2.12 -10.69 2.63
N THR A 35 -2.39 -10.15 3.82
CA THR A 35 -3.06 -10.90 4.88
C THR A 35 -4.51 -11.22 4.52
N LEU A 36 -5.09 -12.27 5.12
CA LEU A 36 -6.51 -12.60 4.93
C LEU A 36 -7.44 -11.44 5.35
N GLN A 37 -7.08 -10.69 6.38
CA GLN A 37 -7.81 -9.50 6.82
C GLN A 37 -7.78 -8.41 5.74
N LEU A 38 -6.64 -8.20 5.10
CA LEU A 38 -6.51 -7.27 3.99
C LEU A 38 -7.34 -7.72 2.79
N TRP A 39 -7.28 -9.00 2.41
CA TRP A 39 -8.15 -9.57 1.37
C TRP A 39 -9.64 -9.34 1.66
N THR A 40 -10.07 -9.56 2.90
CA THR A 40 -11.47 -9.38 3.33
C THR A 40 -11.91 -7.93 3.16
N SER A 41 -11.15 -6.99 3.74
CA SER A 41 -11.47 -5.56 3.68
C SER A 41 -11.41 -5.00 2.25
N SER A 42 -10.48 -5.50 1.44
CA SER A 42 -10.36 -5.15 0.02
C SER A 42 -11.55 -5.67 -0.79
N TYR A 43 -12.03 -6.88 -0.49
CA TYR A 43 -13.20 -7.46 -1.15
C TYR A 43 -14.49 -6.71 -0.79
N GLN A 44 -14.68 -6.39 0.49
CA GLN A 44 -15.81 -5.57 0.95
C GLN A 44 -15.77 -4.17 0.29
N TRP A 45 -14.60 -3.53 0.24
CA TRP A 45 -14.41 -2.27 -0.46
C TRP A 45 -14.67 -2.39 -1.98
N ALA A 46 -14.21 -3.47 -2.61
CA ALA A 46 -14.42 -3.72 -4.03
C ALA A 46 -15.92 -3.82 -4.37
N LYS A 47 -16.72 -4.40 -3.47
CA LYS A 47 -18.18 -4.47 -3.57
C LYS A 47 -18.92 -3.17 -3.25
N SER A 48 -18.29 -2.20 -2.58
CA SER A 48 -18.94 -0.93 -2.25
C SER A 48 -19.21 -0.10 -3.53
N ASN A 49 -20.35 0.59 -3.60
CA ASN A 49 -20.71 1.42 -4.77
C ASN A 49 -20.02 2.80 -4.74
N LYS A 50 -18.70 2.81 -4.54
CA LYS A 50 -17.89 4.04 -4.65
C LYS A 50 -17.69 4.41 -6.12
N ASN A 51 -17.98 5.67 -6.44
CA ASN A 51 -17.67 6.28 -7.73
C ASN A 51 -16.16 6.52 -7.83
N ILE A 52 -15.56 5.97 -8.87
CA ILE A 52 -14.11 6.03 -9.11
C ILE A 52 -13.91 6.73 -10.46
N VAL A 53 -13.08 7.75 -10.47
CA VAL A 53 -12.70 8.44 -11.71
C VAL A 53 -11.38 7.85 -12.19
N CYS A 54 -11.36 7.34 -13.42
CA CYS A 54 -10.16 6.81 -14.07
C CYS A 54 -9.64 7.81 -15.11
N ILE A 55 -8.33 8.02 -15.11
CA ILE A 55 -7.61 8.75 -16.16
C ILE A 55 -6.55 7.78 -16.69
N SER A 56 -6.69 7.39 -17.95
CA SER A 56 -5.75 6.52 -18.62
C SER A 56 -4.73 7.33 -19.43
N SER A 57 -3.46 7.02 -19.23
CA SER A 57 -2.37 7.28 -20.17
C SER A 57 -1.94 5.95 -20.80
N ASP A 58 -1.19 5.99 -21.90
CA ASP A 58 -0.92 4.81 -22.75
C ASP A 58 -0.39 3.59 -21.97
N SER A 59 0.48 3.79 -20.97
CA SER A 59 1.04 2.72 -20.14
C SER A 59 0.47 2.63 -18.72
N THR A 60 -0.09 3.72 -18.20
CA THR A 60 -0.43 3.86 -16.77
C THR A 60 -1.84 4.40 -16.59
N LYS A 61 -2.61 3.79 -15.68
CA LYS A 61 -3.93 4.26 -15.27
C LYS A 61 -3.88 4.85 -13.87
N ILE A 62 -4.44 6.04 -13.72
CA ILE A 62 -4.59 6.71 -12.44
C ILE A 62 -6.07 6.67 -12.06
N TYR A 63 -6.35 6.10 -10.90
CA TYR A 63 -7.68 6.02 -10.31
C TYR A 63 -7.78 6.95 -9.12
N TYR A 64 -8.80 7.81 -9.12
CA TYR A 64 -9.14 8.69 -8.01
C TYR A 64 -10.32 8.11 -7.25
N ILE A 65 -10.13 7.92 -5.95
CA ILE A 65 -11.04 7.20 -5.07
C ILE A 65 -11.43 8.14 -3.92
N PRO A 66 -12.73 8.28 -3.59
CA PRO A 66 -13.16 9.06 -2.44
C PRO A 66 -12.64 8.43 -1.13
N ALA A 67 -12.06 9.26 -0.26
CA ALA A 67 -11.68 8.85 1.07
C ALA A 67 -12.90 8.57 1.96
N ASP A 68 -12.62 7.93 3.10
CA ASP A 68 -13.61 7.61 4.14
C ASP A 68 -14.87 6.89 3.61
N ASP A 69 -16.03 7.19 4.19
CA ASP A 69 -17.32 6.60 3.82
C ASP A 69 -18.04 7.37 2.70
N LEU A 70 -17.37 8.38 2.12
CA LEU A 70 -17.91 9.13 0.98
C LEU A 70 -18.06 8.21 -0.23
N GLN A 71 -19.21 8.29 -0.89
CA GLN A 71 -19.50 7.50 -2.09
C GLN A 71 -18.94 8.12 -3.36
N SER A 72 -18.78 9.45 -3.40
CA SER A 72 -18.29 10.19 -4.56
C SER A 72 -17.66 11.53 -4.14
N PHE A 73 -17.01 12.20 -5.09
CA PHE A 73 -16.54 13.58 -4.99
C PHE A 73 -16.96 14.34 -6.27
N SER A 74 -17.03 15.66 -6.21
CA SER A 74 -17.39 16.47 -7.39
C SER A 74 -16.21 16.65 -8.35
N GLN A 75 -16.48 16.97 -9.62
CA GLN A 75 -15.42 17.30 -10.57
C GLN A 75 -14.61 18.54 -10.12
N ALA A 76 -15.24 19.47 -9.41
CA ALA A 76 -14.58 20.63 -8.83
C ALA A 76 -13.56 20.22 -7.75
N ASP A 77 -13.89 19.24 -6.90
CA ASP A 77 -12.97 18.69 -5.90
C ASP A 77 -11.76 18.02 -6.56
N LEU A 78 -11.99 17.26 -7.63
CA LEU A 78 -10.92 16.62 -8.39
C LEU A 78 -9.99 17.66 -9.05
N ASN A 79 -10.56 18.70 -9.65
CA ASN A 79 -9.80 19.79 -10.26
C ASN A 79 -9.00 20.58 -9.21
N ARG A 80 -9.58 20.81 -8.03
CA ARG A 80 -8.90 21.43 -6.88
C ARG A 80 -7.73 20.57 -6.44
N TYR A 81 -7.95 19.26 -6.27
CA TYR A 81 -6.91 18.31 -5.87
C TYR A 81 -5.73 18.28 -6.86
N LYS A 82 -5.98 18.27 -8.17
CA LYS A 82 -4.92 18.26 -9.19
C LYS A 82 -4.06 19.54 -9.20
N LYS A 83 -4.65 20.69 -8.91
CA LYS A 83 -3.98 22.01 -8.95
C LYS A 83 -3.44 22.44 -7.58
N GLN A 84 -3.65 21.62 -6.55
CA GLN A 84 -3.42 22.01 -5.18
C GLN A 84 -1.92 22.13 -4.88
N LYS A 85 -1.56 23.24 -4.24
CA LYS A 85 -0.27 23.46 -3.57
C LYS A 85 -0.56 23.60 -2.09
N PHE A 86 0.28 23.00 -1.24
CA PHE A 86 0.11 23.11 0.21
C PHE A 86 1.04 24.19 0.74
N THR A 87 0.47 25.30 1.21
CA THR A 87 1.20 26.33 1.98
C THR A 87 0.87 26.27 3.46
N THR A 88 -0.18 25.53 3.84
CA THR A 88 -0.61 25.33 5.23
C THR A 88 -0.88 23.86 5.52
N PHE A 89 -0.76 23.47 6.79
CA PHE A 89 -1.08 22.10 7.22
C PHE A 89 -2.54 21.72 6.94
N ASN A 90 -3.48 22.65 7.10
CA ASN A 90 -4.90 22.40 6.81
C ASN A 90 -5.14 22.08 5.33
N GLN A 91 -4.42 22.73 4.41
CA GLN A 91 -4.47 22.37 2.99
C GLN A 91 -3.87 20.99 2.75
N PHE A 92 -2.73 20.68 3.37
CA PHE A 92 -2.13 19.34 3.29
C PHE A 92 -3.09 18.25 3.78
N LYS A 93 -3.78 18.48 4.90
CA LYS A 93 -4.78 17.55 5.44
C LYS A 93 -5.90 17.25 4.44
N LYS A 94 -6.42 18.27 3.74
CA LYS A 94 -7.45 18.10 2.70
C LYS A 94 -7.01 17.25 1.50
N SER A 95 -5.70 17.05 1.30
CA SER A 95 -5.20 16.15 0.25
C SER A 95 -5.52 14.68 0.52
N PHE A 96 -5.82 14.33 1.77
CA PHE A 96 -6.20 12.97 2.17
C PHE A 96 -7.70 12.69 1.94
N ASP A 97 -8.46 13.64 1.39
CA ASP A 97 -9.87 13.45 1.05
C ASP A 97 -10.05 12.60 -0.24
N ILE A 98 -8.98 12.48 -1.05
CA ILE A 98 -8.97 11.70 -2.29
C ILE A 98 -7.76 10.77 -2.33
N TRP A 99 -8.00 9.47 -2.45
CA TRP A 99 -6.94 8.50 -2.71
C TRP A 99 -6.61 8.46 -4.20
N CYS A 100 -5.35 8.65 -4.52
CA CYS A 100 -4.77 8.46 -5.84
C CYS A 100 -4.12 7.07 -5.89
N LEU A 101 -4.54 6.25 -6.84
CA LEU A 101 -4.03 4.91 -7.10
C LEU A 101 -3.49 4.85 -8.53
N GLU A 102 -2.19 4.63 -8.67
CA GLU A 102 -1.51 4.46 -9.94
C GLU A 102 -1.29 2.97 -10.20
N MET A 103 -1.78 2.47 -11.32
CA MET A 103 -1.64 1.08 -11.73
C MET A 103 -1.18 0.98 -13.18
N GLU A 104 -0.28 0.03 -13.44
CA GLU A 104 0.08 -0.36 -14.80
C GLU A 104 -1.02 -1.22 -15.43
N ASN A 105 -1.08 -1.20 -16.77
CA ASN A 105 -2.08 -1.90 -17.55
C ASN A 105 -1.87 -3.42 -17.64
N ASP A 106 -1.56 -4.12 -16.55
CA ASP A 106 -1.18 -5.53 -16.64
C ASP A 106 -1.45 -6.36 -15.36
N SER A 107 -1.12 -7.65 -15.45
CA SER A 107 -1.15 -8.62 -14.34
C SER A 107 -0.21 -8.25 -13.17
N HIS A 108 0.67 -7.24 -13.34
CA HIS A 108 1.61 -6.75 -12.33
C HIS A 108 1.00 -5.76 -11.32
N TRP A 109 -0.30 -5.83 -11.05
CA TRP A 109 -1.01 -4.92 -10.13
C TRP A 109 -0.40 -4.78 -8.72
N LYS A 110 0.50 -5.68 -8.29
CA LYS A 110 1.22 -5.55 -7.02
C LYS A 110 2.26 -4.41 -7.01
N THR A 111 2.74 -3.96 -8.17
CA THR A 111 3.66 -2.81 -8.30
C THR A 111 2.95 -1.46 -8.22
N SER A 112 1.61 -1.48 -8.14
CA SER A 112 0.77 -0.28 -8.07
C SER A 112 1.05 0.56 -6.83
N LYS A 113 0.86 1.87 -6.97
CA LYS A 113 1.15 2.86 -5.91
C LYS A 113 -0.11 3.53 -5.42
N CYS A 114 -0.22 3.78 -4.12
CA CYS A 114 -1.34 4.52 -3.55
C CYS A 114 -0.86 5.56 -2.53
N ASN A 115 -1.49 6.74 -2.50
CA ASN A 115 -1.16 7.80 -1.54
C ASN A 115 -1.80 7.59 -0.14
N CYS A 116 -2.55 6.51 0.09
CA CYS A 116 -3.22 6.33 1.38
C CYS A 116 -2.24 5.93 2.50
N PRO A 117 -2.51 6.28 3.77
CA PRO A 117 -1.60 5.98 4.88
C PRO A 117 -1.27 4.49 5.05
N ALA A 118 -2.23 3.61 4.79
CA ALA A 118 -2.02 2.16 4.87
C ALA A 118 -1.00 1.67 3.84
N PHE A 119 -0.99 2.25 2.64
CA PHE A 119 -0.01 1.93 1.61
C PHE A 119 1.36 2.48 1.97
N MET A 120 1.45 3.74 2.39
CA MET A 120 2.74 4.33 2.79
C MET A 120 3.43 3.55 3.90
N LYS A 121 2.66 2.90 4.79
CA LYS A 121 3.20 2.06 5.86
C LYS A 121 3.62 0.65 5.42
N ASN A 122 2.81 -0.01 4.59
CA ASN A 122 2.97 -1.45 4.32
C ASN A 122 3.30 -1.79 2.86
N PHE A 123 3.41 -0.77 1.98
CA PHE A 123 3.50 -0.91 0.52
C PHE A 123 2.36 -1.71 -0.13
N ILE A 124 1.25 -1.89 0.60
CA ILE A 124 0.02 -2.52 0.11
C ILE A 124 -1.16 -1.98 0.91
N CYS A 125 -2.32 -1.85 0.26
CA CYS A 125 -3.52 -1.35 0.92
C CYS A 125 -4.79 -1.94 0.30
N LYS A 126 -5.92 -1.70 0.98
CA LYS A 126 -7.23 -2.18 0.52
C LYS A 126 -7.65 -1.62 -0.83
N HIS A 127 -7.14 -0.44 -1.21
CA HIS A 127 -7.48 0.22 -2.48
C HIS A 127 -6.78 -0.47 -3.65
N VAL A 128 -5.49 -0.78 -3.52
CA VAL A 128 -4.72 -1.52 -4.55
C VAL A 128 -5.35 -2.89 -4.80
N VAL A 129 -5.50 -3.68 -3.73
CA VAL A 129 -6.07 -5.03 -3.81
C VAL A 129 -7.55 -4.97 -4.22
N GLY A 130 -8.29 -4.00 -3.72
CA GLY A 130 -9.70 -3.84 -4.05
C GLY A 130 -9.92 -3.46 -5.52
N MET A 131 -9.08 -2.58 -6.06
CA MET A 131 -9.14 -2.20 -7.47
C MET A 131 -8.76 -3.38 -8.36
N SER A 132 -7.71 -4.12 -8.01
CA SER A 132 -7.31 -5.31 -8.77
C SER A 132 -8.40 -6.39 -8.77
N ILE A 133 -9.21 -6.48 -7.70
CA ILE A 133 -10.43 -7.32 -7.68
C ILE A 133 -11.49 -6.79 -8.67
N ARG A 134 -11.79 -5.48 -8.68
CA ARG A 134 -12.78 -4.87 -9.60
C ARG A 134 -12.38 -5.05 -11.06
N LEU A 135 -11.10 -4.87 -11.36
CA LEU A 135 -10.51 -5.03 -12.69
C LEU A 135 -10.27 -6.51 -13.08
N LYS A 136 -10.57 -7.45 -12.17
CA LYS A 136 -10.39 -8.91 -12.36
C LYS A 136 -8.94 -9.35 -12.58
N TYR A 137 -7.95 -8.54 -12.17
CA TYR A 137 -6.52 -8.93 -12.19
C TYR A 137 -6.16 -9.94 -11.11
N CYS A 138 -6.98 -10.07 -10.06
CA CYS A 138 -6.80 -11.12 -9.06
C CYS A 138 -8.14 -11.71 -8.59
N LYS A 139 -8.05 -12.92 -8.02
CA LYS A 139 -9.20 -13.59 -7.39
C LYS A 139 -8.96 -13.64 -5.87
N PRO A 140 -9.85 -13.03 -5.06
CA PRO A 140 -9.70 -13.10 -3.62
C PRO A 140 -9.93 -14.54 -3.13
N PRO A 141 -9.20 -14.98 -2.09
CA PRO A 141 -9.34 -16.34 -1.55
C PRO A 141 -10.76 -16.58 -1.04
N ALA A 142 -11.25 -17.83 -1.12
CA ALA A 142 -12.62 -18.18 -0.72
C ALA A 142 -12.93 -17.74 0.73
N ALA A 143 -11.98 -17.93 1.65
CA ALA A 143 -12.11 -17.50 3.04
C ALA A 143 -12.31 -15.99 3.21
N ALA A 144 -11.86 -15.14 2.28
CA ALA A 144 -12.11 -13.69 2.35
C ALA A 144 -13.55 -13.32 1.99
N LYS A 145 -14.25 -14.17 1.23
CA LYS A 145 -15.62 -13.93 0.74
C LYS A 145 -16.71 -14.32 1.73
N THR A 146 -16.39 -15.16 2.71
CA THR A 146 -17.38 -15.71 3.66
C THR A 146 -17.88 -14.70 4.69
N ILE A 147 -17.20 -13.57 4.84
CA ILE A 147 -17.58 -12.53 5.79
C ILE A 147 -18.61 -11.61 5.14
N PRO A 148 -19.80 -11.41 5.75
CA PRO A 148 -20.79 -10.49 5.23
C PRO A 148 -20.24 -9.06 5.20
N ILE A 149 -20.84 -8.22 4.36
CA ILE A 149 -20.40 -6.83 4.22
C ILE A 149 -20.72 -6.04 5.48
N GLY A 150 -19.80 -5.19 5.94
CA GLY A 150 -19.96 -4.42 7.18
C GLY A 150 -19.51 -5.14 8.46
N GLU A 151 -19.30 -6.46 8.42
CA GLU A 151 -18.80 -7.20 9.57
C GLU A 151 -17.28 -7.35 9.57
N LYS A 152 -16.71 -7.35 10.78
CA LYS A 152 -15.31 -7.71 11.02
C LYS A 152 -15.22 -9.20 11.36
N ARG A 153 -14.12 -9.84 10.96
CA ARG A 153 -13.82 -11.21 11.40
C ARG A 153 -13.78 -11.25 12.94
N LYS A 154 -14.50 -12.20 13.53
CA LYS A 154 -14.46 -12.42 14.99
C LYS A 154 -13.03 -12.66 15.42
N ARG A 155 -12.61 -12.06 16.54
CA ARG A 155 -11.28 -12.28 17.10
C ARG A 155 -11.19 -13.77 17.47
N GLY A 156 -10.14 -14.44 17.00
CA GLY A 156 -9.85 -15.80 17.45
C GLY A 156 -9.50 -15.83 18.93
N ARG A 157 -9.34 -17.04 19.47
CA ARG A 157 -8.80 -17.23 20.81
C ARG A 157 -7.46 -16.48 20.93
N PRO A 158 -7.25 -15.66 21.96
CA PRO A 158 -5.94 -15.03 22.20
C PRO A 158 -4.82 -16.08 22.23
N SER A 159 -3.66 -15.76 21.68
CA SER A 159 -2.50 -16.64 21.84
C SER A 159 -2.18 -16.78 23.33
N LYS A 160 -1.70 -17.95 23.74
CA LYS A 160 -1.17 -18.12 25.11
C LYS A 160 -0.10 -17.07 25.37
N ALA A 161 -0.06 -16.54 26.59
CA ALA A 161 1.00 -15.64 27.01
C ALA A 161 2.37 -16.31 26.80
N ARG A 162 3.33 -15.59 26.21
CA ARG A 162 4.70 -16.04 26.16
C ARG A 162 5.33 -15.83 27.53
N PRO A 163 6.16 -16.76 28.05
CA PRO A 163 6.89 -16.53 29.29
C PRO A 163 7.77 -15.28 29.14
N ALA A 164 7.95 -14.56 30.25
CA ALA A 164 8.84 -13.39 30.27
C ALA A 164 10.26 -13.79 29.86
N LEU A 165 10.95 -12.90 29.16
CA LEU A 165 12.37 -13.10 28.84
C LEU A 165 13.16 -13.04 30.15
N LEU A 166 13.64 -14.19 30.61
CA LEU A 166 14.62 -14.26 31.68
C LEU A 166 15.98 -13.93 31.07
N VAL A 167 16.44 -12.68 31.23
CA VAL A 167 17.85 -12.33 30.97
C VAL A 167 18.66 -12.93 32.12
N LYS A 168 19.56 -13.88 31.81
CA LYS A 168 20.59 -14.34 32.74
C LYS A 168 21.84 -13.51 32.55
#